data_AF-A0A3M1XK08-F1
#
_entry.id   AF-A0A3M1XK08-F1
#
_cell.length_a   1.000
_cell.length_b   1.000
_cell.length_c   1.000
_cell.angle_alpha   90.00
_cell.angle_beta   90.00
_cell.angle_gamma   90.00
#
_symmetry.space_group_name_H-M   'P 1'
#
loop_
_entity.id
_entity.type
_entity.pdbx_description
1 polymer ?
#
loop_
_entity_poly.entity_id
_entity_poly.type
_entity_poly.pdbx_seq_one_letter_code
_entity_poly.pdbx_strand_id
1 'polypeptide(L)'
;MLAYWRLTLICWLIYLAVTANFELANLVVGLLIGWVIAAILKPASQSLSLRRLPAALFNLAKYTAWLAVDIIRNGIRVARIVLDPKLPIRPGIIAIPAGMKSELGVALSAHAITVTPGEQVVEIGDDGVMYVHCLDVVTSAAGAEEAQRKRRAMLQRIFE
;
A
#
# COMPACT_ATOMS: atom_id res chain seq x y z
N MET A 1 -1.79 13.50 23.54
CA MET A 1 -1.84 14.86 22.92
C MET A 1 -1.02 14.97 21.63
N LEU A 2 0.28 14.61 21.61
CA LEU A 2 1.12 14.80 20.40
C LEU A 2 0.58 14.07 19.15
N ALA A 3 0.03 12.85 19.31
CA ALA A 3 -0.58 12.09 18.21
C ALA A 3 -1.83 12.75 17.61
N TYR A 4 -2.65 13.40 18.45
CA TYR A 4 -3.84 14.14 18.01
C TYR A 4 -3.44 15.33 17.15
N TRP A 5 -2.49 16.14 17.63
CA TRP A 5 -1.99 17.28 16.85
C TRP A 5 -1.34 16.86 15.53
N ARG A 6 -0.57 15.76 15.53
CA ARG A 6 -0.01 15.22 14.28
C ARG A 6 -1.10 14.86 13.27
N LEU A 7 -2.12 14.12 13.69
CA LEU A 7 -3.23 13.75 12.82
C LEU A 7 -4.01 14.97 12.34
N THR A 8 -4.31 15.92 13.22
CA THR A 8 -4.95 17.20 12.85
C THR A 8 -4.15 17.95 11.80
N LEU A 9 -2.83 18.10 11.96
CA LEU A 9 -1.98 18.77 10.98
C LEU A 9 -1.95 18.04 9.64
N ILE A 10 -1.85 16.70 9.65
CA ILE A 10 -1.86 15.91 8.41
C ILE A 10 -3.19 16.09 7.68
N CYS A 11 -4.32 15.94 8.37
CA CYS A 11 -5.64 16.13 7.79
C CYS A 11 -5.85 17.57 7.29
N TRP A 12 -5.35 18.57 8.04
CA TRP A 12 -5.43 19.97 7.64
C TRP A 12 -4.62 20.25 6.37
N LEU A 13 -3.39 19.74 6.27
CA LEU A 13 -2.56 19.89 5.06
C LEU A 13 -3.20 19.19 3.85
N ILE A 14 -3.77 17.99 4.05
CA ILE A 14 -4.52 17.29 2.99
C ILE A 14 -5.73 18.11 2.56
N TYR A 15 -6.50 18.65 3.50
CA TYR A 15 -7.66 19.50 3.20
C TYR A 15 -7.28 20.74 2.38
N LEU A 16 -6.18 21.41 2.74
CA LEU A 16 -5.68 22.56 1.97
C LEU A 16 -5.15 22.18 0.60
N ALA A 17 -4.49 21.03 0.47
CA ALA A 17 -4.04 20.52 -0.82
C ALA A 17 -5.23 20.20 -1.75
N VAL A 18 -6.32 19.67 -1.20
CA VAL A 18 -7.55 19.37 -1.95
C VAL A 18 -8.30 20.64 -2.35
N THR A 19 -8.41 21.62 -1.45
CA THR A 19 -9.16 22.86 -1.70
C THR A 19 -8.37 23.90 -2.49
N ALA A 20 -7.03 23.84 -2.45
CA ALA A 20 -6.10 24.81 -3.04
C ALA A 20 -6.42 26.29 -2.71
N ASN A 21 -7.14 26.53 -1.61
CA ASN A 21 -7.61 27.85 -1.19
C ASN A 21 -6.97 28.21 0.16
N PHE A 22 -6.25 29.34 0.19
CA PHE A 22 -5.51 29.84 1.36
C PHE A 22 -6.20 31.01 2.08
N GLU A 23 -7.48 31.24 1.84
CA GLU A 23 -8.27 32.20 2.60
C GLU A 23 -8.31 31.84 4.08
N LEU A 24 -8.29 32.87 4.94
CA LEU A 24 -8.24 32.69 6.40
C LEU A 24 -9.41 31.85 6.93
N ALA A 25 -10.62 32.06 6.39
CA ALA A 25 -11.79 31.28 6.75
C ALA A 25 -11.60 29.79 6.41
N ASN A 26 -11.06 29.49 5.23
CA ASN A 26 -10.79 28.12 4.79
C ASN A 26 -9.73 27.42 5.65
N LEU A 27 -8.68 28.16 6.04
CA LEU A 27 -7.65 27.64 6.95
C LEU A 27 -8.24 27.21 8.29
N VAL A 28 -9.12 28.03 8.88
CA VAL A 28 -9.78 27.72 10.16
C VAL A 28 -10.73 26.52 10.02
N VAL A 29 -11.53 26.47 8.96
CA VAL A 29 -12.44 25.35 8.69
C VAL A 29 -11.66 24.04 8.54
N GLY A 30 -10.59 24.04 7.76
CA GLY A 30 -9.75 22.86 7.60
C GLY A 30 -9.14 22.37 8.92
N LEU A 31 -8.71 23.30 9.79
CA LEU A 31 -8.12 22.95 11.08
C LEU A 31 -9.18 22.32 12.00
N LEU A 32 -10.39 22.88 12.00
CA LEU A 32 -11.52 22.34 12.76
C LEU A 32 -11.90 20.94 12.27
N ILE A 33 -11.96 20.73 10.96
CA ILE A 33 -12.19 19.40 10.36
C ILE A 33 -11.10 18.41 10.82
N GLY A 34 -9.82 18.77 10.69
CA GLY A 34 -8.71 17.91 11.12
C GLY A 34 -8.75 17.59 12.61
N TRP A 35 -9.18 18.53 13.46
CA TRP A 35 -9.36 18.30 14.89
C TRP A 35 -10.52 17.35 15.19
N VAL A 36 -11.68 17.53 14.54
CA VAL A 36 -12.84 16.64 14.68
C VAL A 36 -12.49 15.22 14.26
N ILE A 37 -11.81 15.05 13.12
CA ILE A 37 -11.31 13.75 12.65
C ILE A 37 -10.41 13.11 13.71
N ALA A 38 -9.44 13.86 14.24
CA ALA A 38 -8.55 13.34 15.28
C ALA A 38 -9.28 12.95 16.58
N ALA A 39 -10.32 13.69 16.96
CA ALA A 39 -11.15 13.39 18.12
C ALA A 39 -11.96 12.10 17.95
N ILE A 40 -12.46 11.83 16.73
CA ILE A 40 -13.22 10.63 16.40
C ILE A 40 -12.31 9.40 16.32
N LEU A 41 -11.19 9.48 15.58
CA LEU A 41 -10.31 8.33 15.34
C LEU A 41 -9.47 7.94 16.56
N LYS A 42 -9.28 8.85 17.54
CA LYS A 42 -8.50 8.61 18.76
C LYS A 42 -7.14 7.96 18.47
N PRO A 43 -6.23 8.66 17.75
CA PRO A 43 -5.03 8.05 17.21
C PRO A 43 -4.15 7.42 18.31
N ALA A 44 -3.68 6.21 18.03
CA ALA A 44 -2.73 5.52 18.90
C ALA A 44 -1.43 6.33 19.02
N SER A 45 -0.85 6.35 20.22
CA SER A 45 0.42 7.03 20.48
C SER A 45 1.60 6.19 19.97
N GLN A 46 1.73 6.05 18.65
CA GLN A 46 2.94 5.48 18.06
C GLN A 46 3.99 6.59 17.92
N SER A 47 5.17 6.37 18.51
CA SER A 47 6.29 7.30 18.42
C SER A 47 6.95 7.18 17.05
N LEU A 48 6.47 7.94 16.05
CA LEU A 48 7.30 8.21 14.88
C LEU A 48 8.55 9.00 15.33
N SER A 49 9.72 8.40 15.16
CA SER A 49 10.99 9.11 15.35
C SER A 49 11.22 10.02 14.15
N LEU A 50 11.13 11.34 14.36
CA LEU A 50 11.39 12.35 13.33
C LEU A 50 12.76 12.18 12.65
N ARG A 51 13.75 11.64 13.38
CA ARG A 51 15.10 11.35 12.87
C ARG A 51 15.14 10.26 11.78
N ARG A 52 14.17 9.33 11.77
CA ARG A 52 14.06 8.28 10.74
C ARG A 52 13.20 8.70 9.55
N LEU A 53 12.52 9.85 9.63
CA LEU A 53 11.57 10.28 8.61
C LEU A 53 12.20 10.44 7.22
N PRO A 54 13.39 11.05 7.04
CA PRO A 54 14.00 11.18 5.71
C PRO A 54 14.36 9.83 5.09
N ALA A 55 14.90 8.90 5.88
CA ALA A 55 15.26 7.56 5.41
C ALA A 55 14.00 6.73 5.07
N ALA A 56 12.96 6.82 5.91
CA ALA A 56 11.69 6.16 5.66
C ALA A 56 11.01 6.69 4.38
N LEU A 57 11.00 8.01 4.17
CA LEU A 57 10.48 8.63 2.94
C LEU A 57 11.26 8.20 1.70
N PHE A 58 12.59 8.14 1.79
CA PHE A 58 13.42 7.67 0.68
C PHE A 58 13.14 6.19 0.34
N ASN A 59 13.04 5.32 1.36
CA ASN A 59 12.71 3.92 1.17
C ASN A 59 11.28 3.73 0.61
N LEU A 60 10.34 4.56 1.05
CA LEU A 60 8.97 4.59 0.52
C LEU A 60 8.97 5.00 -0.95
N ALA A 61 9.67 6.08 -1.31
CA ALA A 61 9.78 6.52 -2.70
C ALA A 61 10.40 5.43 -3.59
N LYS A 62 11.45 4.76 -3.12
CA LYS A 62 12.08 3.63 -3.81
C LYS A 62 11.11 2.46 -4.00
N TYR A 63 10.35 2.12 -2.95
CA TYR A 63 9.34 1.06 -3.01
C TYR A 63 8.24 1.40 -4.01
N THR A 64 7.69 2.62 -3.95
CA THR A 64 6.65 3.11 -4.86
C THR A 64 7.13 3.12 -6.31
N ALA A 65 8.35 3.58 -6.58
CA ALA A 65 8.92 3.57 -7.93
C ALA A 65 9.07 2.14 -8.47
N TRP A 66 9.54 1.21 -7.64
CA TRP A 66 9.60 -0.21 -8.03
C TRP A 66 8.22 -0.80 -8.30
N LEU A 67 7.24 -0.53 -7.43
CA LEU A 67 5.87 -1.01 -7.57
C LEU A 67 5.21 -0.44 -8.83
N ALA A 68 5.42 0.83 -9.15
CA ALA A 68 4.90 1.45 -10.36
C ALA A 68 5.41 0.74 -11.63
N VAL A 69 6.70 0.39 -11.68
CA VAL A 69 7.27 -0.40 -12.79
C VAL A 69 6.63 -1.78 -12.86
N ASP A 70 6.41 -2.43 -11.72
CA ASP A 70 5.77 -3.75 -11.65
C ASP A 70 4.32 -3.72 -12.13
N ILE A 71 3.54 -2.71 -11.73
CA ILE A 71 2.16 -2.46 -12.18
C ILE A 71 2.14 -2.28 -13.70
N ILE A 72 3.00 -1.44 -14.25
CA ILE A 72 3.04 -1.18 -15.71
C ILE A 72 3.38 -2.48 -16.47
N ARG A 73 4.41 -3.21 -16.02
CA ARG A 73 4.84 -4.46 -16.67
C ARG A 73 3.74 -5.52 -16.67
N ASN A 74 3.08 -5.72 -15.54
CA ASN A 74 1.99 -6.68 -15.43
C ASN A 74 0.72 -6.20 -16.14
N GLY A 75 0.45 -4.89 -16.16
CA GLY A 75 -0.62 -4.30 -16.97
C GLY A 75 -0.45 -4.58 -18.46
N ILE A 76 0.76 -4.42 -19.02
CA ILE A 76 1.05 -4.79 -20.41
C ILE A 76 0.84 -6.30 -20.64
N ARG A 77 1.23 -7.14 -19.68
CA ARG A 77 1.03 -8.59 -19.77
C ARG A 77 -0.45 -8.96 -19.79
N VAL A 78 -1.26 -8.40 -18.89
CA VAL A 78 -2.71 -8.62 -18.86
C VAL A 78 -3.38 -8.09 -20.12
N ALA A 79 -2.97 -6.91 -20.60
CA ALA A 79 -3.47 -6.37 -21.87
C ALA A 79 -3.22 -7.33 -23.03
N ARG A 80 -2.04 -7.96 -23.12
CA ARG A 80 -1.75 -8.99 -24.13
C ARG A 80 -2.66 -10.22 -24.01
N ILE A 81 -2.97 -10.66 -22.79
CA ILE A 81 -3.88 -11.79 -22.56
C ILE A 81 -5.29 -11.45 -23.04
N VAL A 82 -5.79 -10.25 -22.72
CA VAL A 82 -7.13 -9.80 -23.10
C VAL A 82 -7.25 -9.58 -24.61
N LEU A 83 -6.19 -9.10 -25.26
CA LEU A 83 -6.16 -8.89 -26.71
C LEU A 83 -5.93 -10.18 -27.51
N ASP A 84 -5.46 -11.26 -26.88
CA ASP A 84 -5.32 -12.56 -27.55
C ASP A 84 -6.71 -13.20 -27.75
N PRO A 85 -7.14 -13.48 -28.99
CA PRO A 85 -8.44 -14.11 -29.25
C PRO A 85 -8.62 -15.47 -28.57
N LYS A 86 -7.52 -16.18 -28.26
CA LYS A 86 -7.56 -17.46 -27.56
C LYS A 86 -7.80 -17.31 -26.06
N LEU A 87 -7.67 -16.10 -25.53
CA LEU A 87 -7.77 -15.74 -24.11
C LEU A 87 -7.09 -16.78 -23.20
N PRO A 88 -5.75 -16.93 -23.28
CA PRO A 88 -5.02 -18.01 -22.63
C PRO A 88 -4.88 -17.76 -21.12
N ILE A 89 -6.00 -17.84 -20.39
CA ILE A 89 -6.06 -17.74 -18.93
C ILE A 89 -6.04 -19.13 -18.30
N ARG A 90 -5.41 -19.22 -17.12
CA ARG A 90 -5.41 -20.41 -16.27
C ARG A 90 -5.71 -19.96 -14.84
N PRO A 91 -6.99 -19.65 -14.52
CA PRO A 91 -7.34 -19.13 -13.23
C PRO A 91 -7.00 -20.10 -12.11
N GLY A 92 -6.62 -19.58 -10.95
CA GLY A 92 -6.32 -20.39 -9.78
C GLY A 92 -5.97 -19.56 -8.58
N ILE A 93 -5.93 -20.20 -7.41
CA ILE A 93 -5.54 -19.58 -6.15
C ILE A 93 -4.18 -20.14 -5.73
N ILE A 94 -3.27 -19.25 -5.35
CA ILE A 94 -1.96 -19.60 -4.77
C ILE A 94 -1.86 -19.06 -3.35
N ALA A 95 -1.21 -19.82 -2.48
CA ALA A 95 -0.89 -19.40 -1.12
C ALA A 95 0.49 -18.76 -1.08
N ILE A 96 0.58 -17.53 -0.56
CA ILE A 96 1.81 -16.76 -0.47
C ILE A 96 2.02 -16.30 0.98
N PRO A 97 3.01 -16.84 1.71
CA PRO A 97 3.33 -16.36 3.04
C PRO A 97 3.83 -14.90 3.00
N ALA A 98 3.23 -14.00 3.79
CA ALA A 98 3.68 -12.59 3.82
C ALA A 98 5.08 -12.44 4.44
N GLY A 99 5.41 -13.28 5.42
CA GLY A 99 6.73 -13.31 6.08
C GLY A 99 7.09 -12.03 6.85
N MET A 100 6.12 -11.18 7.19
CA MET A 100 6.34 -9.94 7.94
C MET A 100 5.59 -10.00 9.28
N LYS A 101 6.18 -9.41 10.33
CA LYS A 101 5.54 -9.31 11.66
C LYS A 101 4.59 -8.13 11.78
N SER A 102 4.80 -7.09 10.97
CA SER A 102 3.99 -5.86 10.99
C SER A 102 2.69 -6.07 10.22
N GLU A 103 1.54 -5.88 10.87
CA GLU A 103 0.21 -5.90 10.24
C GLU A 103 0.14 -4.93 9.06
N LEU A 104 0.67 -3.71 9.21
CA LEU A 104 0.74 -2.72 8.14
C LEU A 104 1.61 -3.21 6.98
N GLY A 105 2.71 -3.91 7.27
CA GLY A 105 3.57 -4.51 6.25
C GLY A 105 2.83 -5.57 5.45
N VAL A 106 2.11 -6.47 6.14
CA VAL A 106 1.25 -7.50 5.51
C VAL A 106 0.18 -6.84 4.63
N ALA A 107 -0.56 -5.85 5.18
CA ALA A 107 -1.60 -5.14 4.44
C ALA A 107 -1.06 -4.43 3.19
N LEU A 108 0.08 -3.73 3.29
CA LEU A 108 0.70 -3.08 2.14
C LEU A 108 1.20 -4.08 1.09
N SER A 109 1.71 -5.23 1.52
CA SER A 109 2.11 -6.30 0.60
C SER A 109 0.91 -6.89 -0.14
N ALA A 110 -0.21 -7.10 0.57
CA ALA A 110 -1.46 -7.56 -0.01
C ALA A 110 -2.06 -6.54 -1.00
N HIS A 111 -2.04 -5.26 -0.65
CA HIS A 111 -2.42 -4.19 -1.58
C HIS A 111 -1.50 -4.14 -2.80
N ALA A 112 -0.19 -4.36 -2.63
CA ALA A 112 0.74 -4.42 -3.74
C ALA A 112 0.50 -5.62 -4.68
N ILE A 113 0.06 -6.79 -4.18
CA ILE A 113 -0.45 -7.86 -5.06
C ILE A 113 -1.66 -7.32 -5.84
N THR A 114 -2.64 -6.77 -5.13
CA THR A 114 -3.97 -6.50 -5.70
C THR A 114 -3.98 -5.36 -6.71
N VAL A 115 -3.11 -4.35 -6.52
CA VAL A 115 -2.97 -3.25 -7.49
C VAL A 115 -2.20 -3.67 -8.74
N THR A 116 -1.40 -4.73 -8.66
CA THR A 116 -0.65 -5.27 -9.80
C THR A 116 -1.59 -6.11 -10.67
N PRO A 117 -1.84 -5.72 -11.94
CA PRO A 117 -2.85 -6.40 -12.75
C PRO A 117 -2.57 -7.89 -12.93
N GLY A 118 -3.62 -8.70 -12.76
CA GLY A 118 -3.58 -10.15 -12.98
C GLY A 118 -3.50 -10.98 -11.71
N GLU A 119 -3.38 -10.35 -10.55
CA GLU A 119 -3.41 -10.98 -9.23
C GLU A 119 -4.32 -10.19 -8.28
N GLN A 120 -5.01 -10.88 -7.37
CA GLN A 120 -5.86 -10.26 -6.36
C GLN A 120 -5.80 -11.07 -5.06
N VAL A 121 -5.52 -10.42 -3.94
CA VAL A 121 -5.65 -11.08 -2.63
C VAL A 121 -7.13 -11.23 -2.30
N VAL A 122 -7.55 -12.46 -1.99
CA VAL A 122 -8.93 -12.80 -1.62
C VAL A 122 -9.07 -12.91 -0.10
N GLU A 123 -8.05 -13.47 0.55
CA GLU A 123 -8.06 -13.72 1.98
C GLU A 123 -6.64 -13.64 2.55
N ILE A 124 -6.54 -13.29 3.83
CA ILE A 124 -5.30 -13.35 4.61
C ILE A 124 -5.61 -14.19 5.84
N GLY A 125 -4.97 -15.34 5.96
CA GLY A 125 -5.13 -16.24 7.11
C GLY A 125 -4.50 -15.66 8.37
N ASP A 126 -4.89 -16.22 9.53
CA ASP A 126 -4.37 -15.82 10.85
C ASP A 126 -2.85 -16.02 10.99
N ASP A 127 -2.28 -16.94 10.20
CA ASP A 127 -0.84 -17.21 10.11
C ASP A 127 -0.09 -16.22 9.18
N GLY A 128 -0.80 -15.25 8.60
CA GLY A 128 -0.26 -14.26 7.67
C GLY A 128 -0.05 -14.79 6.25
N VAL A 129 -0.61 -15.95 5.90
CA VAL A 129 -0.63 -16.45 4.53
C VAL A 129 -1.69 -15.71 3.72
N MET A 130 -1.29 -15.14 2.58
CA MET A 130 -2.18 -14.47 1.66
C MET A 130 -2.63 -15.45 0.57
N TYR A 131 -3.94 -15.60 0.39
CA TYR A 131 -4.54 -16.38 -0.69
C TYR A 131 -4.82 -15.46 -1.87
N VAL A 132 -4.12 -15.72 -2.97
CA VAL A 132 -4.11 -14.85 -4.15
C VAL A 132 -4.77 -15.53 -5.32
N HIS A 133 -5.85 -14.95 -5.83
CA HIS A 133 -6.45 -15.33 -7.09
C HIS A 133 -5.65 -14.75 -8.26
N CYS A 134 -5.29 -15.58 -9.23
CA CYS A 134 -4.48 -15.22 -10.39
C CYS A 134 -5.26 -15.45 -11.68
N LEU A 135 -5.04 -14.60 -12.69
CA LEU A 135 -5.53 -14.85 -14.06
C LEU A 135 -4.80 -16.02 -14.74
N ASP A 136 -3.51 -16.20 -14.42
CA ASP A 136 -2.68 -17.30 -14.93
C ASP A 136 -1.77 -17.83 -13.83
N VAL A 137 -2.25 -18.88 -13.16
CA VAL A 137 -1.66 -19.49 -11.97
C VAL A 137 -0.22 -19.97 -12.19
N VAL A 138 0.10 -20.49 -13.38
CA VAL A 138 1.43 -21.06 -13.67
C VAL A 138 2.49 -19.97 -13.65
N THR A 139 2.20 -18.84 -14.29
CA THR A 139 3.16 -17.74 -14.35
C THR A 139 3.25 -16.99 -13.02
N SER A 140 2.12 -16.80 -12.32
CA SER A 140 2.12 -16.17 -11.00
C SER A 140 2.87 -17.01 -9.97
N ALA A 141 2.66 -18.33 -9.94
CA ALA A 141 3.38 -19.23 -9.05
C ALA A 141 4.90 -19.22 -9.30
N ALA A 142 5.33 -19.16 -10.56
CA ALA A 142 6.76 -19.16 -10.92
C ALA A 142 7.54 -17.95 -10.37
N GLY A 143 6.89 -16.80 -10.19
CA GLY A 143 7.53 -15.56 -9.71
C GLY A 143 7.15 -15.14 -8.29
N ALA A 144 6.17 -15.80 -7.67
CA ALA A 144 5.55 -15.37 -6.41
C ALA A 144 6.57 -15.21 -5.27
N GLU A 145 7.45 -16.18 -5.09
CA GLU A 145 8.42 -16.20 -3.99
C GLU A 145 9.46 -15.06 -4.12
N GLU A 146 10.03 -14.88 -5.31
CA GLU A 146 10.97 -13.79 -5.56
C GLU A 146 10.32 -12.41 -5.39
N ALA A 147 9.11 -12.25 -5.95
CA ALA A 147 8.35 -11.01 -5.82
C ALA A 147 8.04 -10.70 -4.34
N GLN A 148 7.68 -11.70 -3.54
CA GLN A 148 7.47 -11.47 -2.10
C GLN A 148 8.75 -11.19 -1.34
N ARG A 149 9.83 -11.92 -1.62
CA ARG A 149 11.14 -11.68 -0.98
C ARG A 149 11.57 -10.23 -1.20
N LYS A 150 11.40 -9.71 -2.42
CA LYS A 150 11.71 -8.32 -2.76
C LYS A 150 10.81 -7.33 -2.02
N ARG A 151 9.49 -7.56 -2.00
CA ARG A 151 8.52 -6.72 -1.27
C ARG A 151 8.84 -6.65 0.21
N ARG A 152 9.01 -7.81 0.85
CA ARG A 152 9.41 -7.92 2.26
C ARG A 152 10.67 -7.10 2.53
N ALA A 153 11.73 -7.29 1.73
CA ALA A 153 12.99 -6.58 1.92
C ALA A 153 12.87 -5.05 1.80
N MET A 154 11.94 -4.54 0.98
CA MET A 154 11.71 -3.10 0.85
C MET A 154 10.80 -2.55 1.94
N LEU A 155 9.71 -3.26 2.26
CA LEU A 155 8.76 -2.85 3.30
C LEU A 155 9.40 -2.87 4.69
N GLN A 156 10.24 -3.87 5.00
CA GLN A 156 10.97 -3.90 6.27
C GLN A 156 11.85 -2.66 6.46
N ARG A 157 12.49 -2.14 5.41
CA ARG A 157 13.29 -0.91 5.49
C ARG A 157 12.49 0.37 5.73
N ILE A 158 11.16 0.32 5.54
CA ILE A 158 10.27 1.45 5.79
C ILE A 158 9.79 1.43 7.25
N PHE A 159 9.51 0.23 7.79
CA PHE A 159 8.83 0.07 9.09
C PHE A 159 9.73 -0.40 10.23
N GLU A 160 10.88 -1.01 9.97
CA GLU A 160 11.86 -1.49 10.95
C GLU A 160 13.11 -0.59 10.97
#